data_AF-A0A959X1T6-F1
#
_entry.id   AF-A0A959X1T6-F1
#
_cell.length_a   1.000
_cell.length_b   1.000
_cell.length_c   1.000
_cell.angle_alpha   90.00
_cell.angle_beta   90.00
_cell.angle_gamma   90.00
#
_symmetry.space_group_name_H-M   'P 1'
#
loop_
_entity.id
_entity.type
_entity.pdbx_description
1 polymer ?
#
loop_
_entity_poly.entity_id
_entity_poly.type
_entity_poly.pdbx_seq_one_letter_code
_entity_poly.pdbx_strand_id
1 'polypeptide(L)'
;MHPLTGSIKRYDWGSPDAIPAILGIHPDGRPLAEYWLGAHPSDPATIDGHLRLDEAIKQHPCLVGDSARLEFGGHLPYLMKLLSA
;
A
#
# COMPACT_ATOMS: atom_id res chain seq x y z
N MET A 1 -12.83 9.30 -6.99
CA MET A 1 -12.29 8.40 -5.94
C MET A 1 -11.98 7.08 -6.60
N HIS A 2 -10.73 6.61 -6.49
CA HIS A 2 -10.28 5.35 -7.10
C HIS A 2 -9.88 4.36 -5.98
N PRO A 3 -10.29 3.09 -6.03
CA PRO A 3 -9.80 2.07 -5.11
C PRO A 3 -8.28 1.89 -5.22
N LEU A 4 -7.63 1.70 -4.07
CA LEU A 4 -6.24 1.30 -3.98
C LEU A 4 -6.14 -0.17 -3.55
N THR A 5 -5.32 -0.94 -4.25
CA THR A 5 -4.92 -2.29 -3.83
C THR A 5 -3.48 -2.26 -3.36
N GLY A 6 -3.26 -2.58 -2.09
CA GLY A 6 -1.96 -2.60 -1.44
C GLY A 6 -1.19 -3.90 -1.65
N SER A 7 0.00 -3.94 -1.07
CA SER A 7 0.96 -5.05 -1.23
C SER A 7 0.99 -5.93 0.01
N ILE A 8 0.88 -7.24 -0.18
CA ILE A 8 0.94 -8.24 0.91
C ILE A 8 2.40 -8.60 1.21
N LYS A 9 2.76 -8.68 2.51
CA LYS A 9 4.04 -9.21 3.01
C LYS A 9 3.81 -10.43 3.89
N ARG A 10 4.38 -11.57 3.47
CA ARG A 10 4.19 -12.88 4.10
C ARG A 10 5.41 -13.28 4.92
N TYR A 11 5.74 -12.50 5.94
CA TYR A 11 6.81 -12.86 6.86
C TYR A 11 6.34 -13.95 7.83
N ASP A 12 7.26 -14.80 8.29
CA ASP A 12 6.95 -15.98 9.11
C ASP A 12 6.26 -15.66 10.45
N TRP A 13 6.44 -14.45 10.96
CA TRP A 13 5.80 -13.99 12.19
C TRP A 13 4.32 -13.61 12.01
N GLY A 14 3.82 -13.57 10.77
CA GLY A 14 2.46 -13.09 10.48
C GLY A 14 1.35 -14.06 10.88
N SER A 15 0.26 -13.54 11.42
CA SER A 15 -0.96 -14.34 11.59
C SER A 15 -1.64 -14.62 10.23
N PRO A 16 -2.24 -15.81 10.02
CA PRO A 16 -2.83 -16.18 8.74
C PRO A 16 -4.23 -15.60 8.52
N ASP A 17 -4.88 -15.04 9.54
CA ASP A 17 -6.34 -14.77 9.50
C ASP A 17 -6.73 -13.29 9.64
N ALA A 18 -5.99 -12.49 10.42
CA ALA A 18 -6.49 -11.16 10.80
C ALA A 18 -6.53 -10.18 9.61
N ILE A 19 -5.45 -10.10 8.83
CA ILE A 19 -5.42 -9.25 7.63
C ILE A 19 -6.38 -9.77 6.55
N PRO A 20 -6.44 -11.08 6.23
CA PRO A 20 -7.45 -11.60 5.30
C PRO A 20 -8.89 -11.24 5.70
N ALA A 21 -9.22 -11.33 6.99
CA ALA A 21 -10.54 -10.93 7.48
C ALA A 21 -10.84 -9.44 7.26
N ILE A 22 -9.87 -8.54 7.51
CA ILE A 22 -10.01 -7.11 7.24
C ILE A 22 -10.17 -6.82 5.75
N LEU A 23 -9.41 -7.52 4.91
CA LEU A 23 -9.44 -7.34 3.45
C LEU A 23 -10.63 -8.04 2.78
N GLY A 24 -11.39 -8.86 3.51
CA GLY A 24 -12.48 -9.65 2.95
C GLY A 24 -12.02 -10.72 1.94
N ILE A 25 -10.79 -11.23 2.08
CA ILE A 25 -10.22 -12.29 1.23
C ILE A 25 -10.18 -13.62 1.99
N HIS A 26 -10.29 -14.73 1.26
CA HIS A 26 -10.18 -16.05 1.87
C HIS A 26 -8.74 -16.30 2.37
N PRO A 27 -8.54 -16.66 3.66
CA PRO A 27 -7.22 -17.05 4.15
C PRO A 27 -6.77 -18.34 3.47
N ASP A 28 -5.50 -18.40 3.10
CA ASP A 28 -4.87 -19.57 2.47
C ASP A 28 -4.00 -20.39 3.43
N GLY A 29 -4.12 -20.10 4.74
CA GLY A 29 -3.36 -20.75 5.81
C GLY A 29 -1.89 -20.31 5.90
N ARG A 30 -1.41 -19.44 5.00
CA ARG A 30 -0.03 -18.93 5.04
C ARG A 30 0.03 -17.63 5.83
N PRO A 31 1.15 -17.34 6.53
CA PRO A 31 1.35 -16.07 7.22
C PRO A 31 1.06 -14.85 6.35
N LEU A 32 0.39 -13.86 6.93
CA LEU A 32 0.21 -12.53 6.35
C LEU A 32 0.54 -11.50 7.42
N ALA A 33 1.78 -11.02 7.36
CA ALA A 33 2.40 -10.23 8.40
C ALA A 33 2.10 -8.74 8.23
N GLU A 34 2.24 -8.23 7.01
CA GLU A 34 1.98 -6.83 6.70
C GLU A 34 1.11 -6.66 5.45
N TYR A 35 0.28 -5.63 5.43
CA TYR A 35 -0.36 -5.11 4.22
C TYR A 35 -0.01 -3.64 4.05
N TRP A 36 0.67 -3.31 2.96
CA TRP A 36 1.21 -1.99 2.68
C TRP A 36 0.29 -1.21 1.76
N LEU A 37 -0.11 -0.01 2.19
CA LEU A 37 -0.87 0.92 1.37
C LEU A 37 -0.10 2.24 1.26
N GLY A 38 0.44 2.51 0.08
CA GLY A 38 1.22 3.71 -0.20
C GLY A 38 2.06 3.57 -1.46
N ALA A 39 2.95 4.53 -1.68
CA ALA A 39 3.80 4.61 -2.88
C ALA A 39 5.26 4.18 -2.63
N HIS A 40 5.47 3.24 -1.70
CA HIS A 40 6.83 2.80 -1.37
C HIS A 40 7.49 2.11 -2.60
N PRO A 41 8.70 2.52 -3.03
CA PRO A 41 9.28 2.07 -4.31
C PRO A 41 9.41 0.55 -4.47
N SER A 42 9.69 -0.17 -3.37
CA SER A 42 9.79 -1.63 -3.40
C SER A 42 8.48 -2.32 -3.74
N ASP A 43 7.35 -1.77 -3.30
CA ASP A 43 6.05 -2.45 -3.35
C ASP A 43 4.89 -1.44 -3.27
N PRO A 44 4.72 -0.60 -4.29
CA PRO A 44 3.67 0.40 -4.28
C PRO A 44 2.29 -0.24 -4.44
N ALA A 45 1.29 0.41 -3.85
CA ALA A 45 -0.10 0.12 -4.13
C ALA A 45 -0.43 0.40 -5.61
N THR A 46 -1.54 -0.17 -6.08
CA THR A 46 -2.09 0.08 -7.40
C THR A 46 -3.44 0.79 -7.32
N ILE A 47 -3.66 1.74 -8.22
CA ILE A 47 -4.92 2.42 -8.49
C ILE A 47 -5.73 1.52 -9.43
N ASP A 48 -6.99 1.25 -9.07
CA ASP A 48 -7.90 0.39 -9.85
C ASP A 48 -7.31 -0.99 -10.18
N GLY A 49 -6.39 -1.47 -9.33
CA GLY A 49 -5.74 -2.78 -9.46
C GLY A 49 -4.68 -2.91 -10.56
N HIS A 50 -4.34 -1.84 -11.28
CA HIS A 50 -3.43 -1.95 -12.45
C HIS A 50 -2.39 -0.82 -12.57
N LEU A 51 -2.70 0.42 -12.18
CA LEU A 51 -1.76 1.52 -12.29
C LEU A 51 -0.97 1.69 -10.99
N ARG A 52 0.37 1.60 -11.03
CA ARG A 52 1.18 1.79 -9.83
C ARG A 52 1.09 3.22 -9.29
N LEU A 53 0.87 3.35 -7.98
CA LEU A 53 0.68 4.64 -7.31
C LEU A 53 1.93 5.52 -7.34
N ASP A 54 3.12 4.93 -7.24
CA ASP A 54 4.39 5.66 -7.33
C ASP A 54 4.58 6.30 -8.71
N GLU A 55 4.28 5.57 -9.78
CA GLU A 55 4.33 6.10 -11.15
C GLU A 55 3.27 7.16 -11.41
N ALA A 56 2.05 6.96 -10.91
CA ALA A 56 0.98 7.96 -11.01
C ALA A 56 1.38 9.29 -10.34
N ILE A 57 1.99 9.22 -9.15
CA ILE A 57 2.48 10.39 -8.42
C ILE A 57 3.65 11.06 -9.15
N LYS A 58 4.58 10.30 -9.74
CA LYS A 58 5.68 10.86 -10.55
C LYS A 58 5.15 11.63 -11.78
N GLN A 59 4.15 11.07 -12.47
CA GLN A 59 3.54 11.70 -13.65
C GLN A 59 2.66 12.90 -13.27
N HIS A 60 2.00 12.83 -12.12
CA HIS A 60 1.10 13.85 -11.61
C HIS A 60 1.41 14.19 -10.14
N PRO A 61 2.48 14.97 -9.85
CA PRO A 61 2.86 15.30 -8.47
C PRO A 61 1.81 16.10 -7.68
N CYS A 62 0.81 16.67 -8.36
CA CYS A 62 -0.32 17.32 -7.71
C CYS A 62 -1.21 16.34 -6.92
N LEU A 63 -1.12 15.03 -7.18
CA LEU A 63 -1.88 14.00 -6.45
C LEU A 63 -1.59 13.96 -4.95
N VAL A 64 -0.39 14.37 -4.52
CA VAL A 64 -0.03 14.44 -3.09
C VAL A 64 -0.33 15.82 -2.47
N GLY A 65 -0.79 16.78 -3.26
CA GLY A 65 -1.04 18.16 -2.84
C GLY A 65 0.24 19.02 -2.80
N ASP A 66 0.05 20.34 -2.82
CA ASP A 66 1.16 21.30 -2.96
C ASP A 66 2.13 21.29 -1.78
N SER A 67 1.63 21.18 -0.55
CA SER A 67 2.49 21.11 0.64
C SER A 67 3.44 19.92 0.57
N ALA A 68 2.92 18.73 0.26
CA ALA A 68 3.76 17.55 0.16
C ALA A 68 4.71 17.60 -1.05
N ARG A 69 4.26 18.21 -2.16
CA ARG A 69 5.11 18.43 -3.33
C ARG A 69 6.30 19.34 -3.02
N LEU A 70 6.07 20.42 -2.28
CA LEU A 70 7.10 21.40 -1.90
C LEU A 70 8.07 20.85 -0.85
N GLU A 71 7.55 20.10 0.14
CA GLU A 71 8.36 19.61 1.27
C GLU A 71 9.05 18.27 0.99
N PHE A 72 8.39 17.37 0.26
CA PHE A 72 8.83 15.98 0.06
C PHE A 72 9.10 15.64 -1.42
N GLY A 73 9.27 16.66 -2.28
CA GLY A 73 9.70 16.45 -3.66
C GLY A 73 8.68 15.75 -4.56
N GLY A 74 7.39 15.79 -4.21
CA GLY A 74 6.35 15.09 -4.95
C GLY A 74 6.32 13.59 -4.65
N HIS A 75 6.78 13.17 -3.48
CA HIS A 75 6.60 11.81 -2.98
C HIS A 75 5.50 11.75 -1.92
N LEU A 76 4.89 10.58 -1.74
CA LEU A 76 3.99 10.33 -0.62
C LEU A 76 4.82 10.21 0.67
N PRO A 77 4.66 11.10 1.67
CA PRO A 77 5.57 11.18 2.81
C PRO A 77 5.29 10.16 3.92
N TYR A 78 4.49 9.14 3.62
CA TYR A 78 4.14 8.09 4.57
C TYR A 78 3.88 6.77 3.85
N LEU A 79 3.93 5.70 4.64
CA LEU A 79 3.48 4.37 4.27
C LEU A 79 2.50 3.88 5.34
N MET A 80 1.26 3.59 4.95
CA MET A 80 0.31 2.97 5.86
C MET A 80 0.50 1.46 5.85
N LYS A 81 0.45 0.84 7.04
CA LYS A 81 0.57 -0.61 7.18
C LYS A 81 -0.52 -1.15 8.10
N LEU A 82 -1.08 -2.30 7.72
CA LEU A 82 -1.71 -3.21 8.68
C LEU A 82 -0.66 -4.24 9.11
N LEU A 83 -0.58 -4.52 10.41
CA LEU A 83 0.32 -5.52 10.98
C LEU A 83 -0.51 -6.56 11.73
N SER A 84 -0.17 -7.84 11.58
CA SER A 84 -0.84 -8.95 12.26
C SER A 84 0.21 -9.97 12.70
N ALA A 85 0.40 -10.09 14.02
CA ALA A 85 1.35 -11.00 14.66
C ALA A 85 0.64 -11.90 15.68
#